data_AF-A0A7C8R3S2-F1
#
_entry.id   AF-A0A7C8R3S2-F1
#
_cell.length_a   1.000
_cell.length_b   1.000
_cell.length_c   1.000
_cell.angle_alpha   90.00
_cell.angle_beta   90.00
_cell.angle_gamma   90.00
#
_symmetry.space_group_name_H-M   'P 1'
#
loop_
_entity.id
_entity.type
_entity.pdbx_description
1 polymer ?
#
loop_
_entity_poly.entity_id
_entity_poly.type
_entity_poly.pdbx_seq_one_letter_code
_entity_poly.pdbx_strand_id
1 'polypeptide(L)'
;MEDRLRTIFGRPIIRQEGLYPHPTDSFARPLFYREQYLRKFSASFREEDDWTAKITDRSFVANKLREAASADGVLPISGKPIHVWDKEDINFIYKELMEKYKPYDDEHKETQIRPSIDGVWRADGFCDEDLRAELTKAAVTLEDSPQKKWHPESNQQLLDLVHPSWWPIVYGRTKTIDGETVYLPKIPENYYWRENAELDYSTKFCWLPSEFEISQDGKTKIASYINNLALPDHKIFYPILEDIFSKFVPLFNHVLADLRRWFHDLQRVDYLSYKECGSGKSVPENAYKESLERLLAQFEQNEELTTDIKKELETSPSLLGSSAISAPSIERQVHFTNNGKTVGSGWNPPSSKLLDFVKLQGTTARVIVKMATIILTPEKPKWKGGPWHVEALKVFPKTNSSSG
;
A
#
# COMPACT_ATOMS: atom_id res chain seq x y z
N MET A 1 12.02 28.12 -11.77
CA MET A 1 12.55 26.94 -11.06
C MET A 1 11.90 25.72 -11.70
N GLU A 2 12.65 24.67 -12.04
CA GLU A 2 12.07 23.46 -12.63
C GLU A 2 11.08 22.82 -11.65
N ASP A 3 9.84 22.54 -12.08
CA ASP A 3 8.87 21.79 -11.28
C ASP A 3 9.25 20.30 -11.31
N ARG A 4 10.15 19.93 -10.41
CA ARG A 4 10.75 18.58 -10.33
C ARG A 4 9.72 17.49 -10.02
N LEU A 5 8.54 17.86 -9.52
CA LEU A 5 7.38 16.97 -9.36
C LEU A 5 6.56 16.81 -10.65
N ARG A 6 6.95 17.43 -11.77
CA ARG A 6 6.24 17.34 -13.05
C ARG A 6 7.15 17.13 -14.26
N THR A 7 8.46 17.29 -14.13
CA THR A 7 9.42 17.13 -15.23
C THR A 7 10.57 16.18 -14.89
N ILE A 8 11.21 15.63 -15.94
CA ILE A 8 12.51 14.96 -15.87
C ILE A 8 13.43 15.64 -16.90
N PHE A 9 14.58 16.16 -16.46
CA PHE A 9 15.56 16.85 -17.32
C PHE A 9 14.92 17.98 -18.17
N GLY A 10 14.03 18.77 -17.58
CA GLY A 10 13.32 19.86 -18.26
C GLY A 10 12.26 19.41 -19.27
N ARG A 11 12.04 18.10 -19.45
CA ARG A 11 10.99 17.55 -20.32
C ARG A 11 9.80 17.10 -19.47
N PRO A 12 8.56 17.48 -19.83
CA PRO A 12 7.37 16.84 -19.29
C PRO A 12 7.41 15.35 -19.66
N ILE A 13 7.25 14.46 -18.69
CA ILE A 13 7.04 13.04 -19.00
C ILE A 13 5.72 12.92 -19.76
N ILE A 14 5.69 12.07 -20.79
CA ILE A 14 4.60 11.77 -21.73
C ILE A 14 3.27 12.44 -21.34
N ARG A 15 2.85 13.43 -22.15
CA ARG A 15 1.74 14.37 -21.92
C ARG A 15 0.38 13.75 -21.54
N GLN A 16 0.24 12.43 -21.52
CA GLN A 16 -1.02 11.69 -21.50
C GLN A 16 -1.26 10.86 -20.22
N GLU A 17 -0.22 10.50 -19.45
CA GLU A 17 -0.33 9.53 -18.33
C GLU A 17 -0.04 10.12 -16.93
N GLY A 18 0.35 11.39 -16.86
CA GLY A 18 0.80 11.98 -15.59
C GLY A 18 2.17 11.46 -15.15
N LEU A 19 2.74 12.06 -14.10
CA LEU A 19 4.05 11.65 -13.58
C LEU A 19 3.96 10.35 -12.74
N TYR A 20 2.80 10.14 -12.13
CA TYR A 20 2.55 9.06 -11.19
C TYR A 20 1.31 8.30 -11.66
N PRO A 21 1.31 6.96 -11.54
CA PRO A 21 0.18 6.15 -11.97
C PRO A 21 -1.09 6.55 -11.22
N HIS A 22 -2.18 6.77 -11.94
CA HIS A 22 -3.49 6.82 -11.29
C HIS A 22 -3.91 5.39 -10.92
N PRO A 23 -4.60 5.17 -9.78
CA PRO A 23 -5.13 3.85 -9.43
C PRO A 23 -6.04 3.22 -10.49
N THR A 24 -6.66 4.03 -11.37
CA THR A 24 -7.47 3.54 -12.51
C THR A 24 -6.69 3.40 -13.82
N ASP A 25 -5.43 3.85 -13.87
CA ASP A 25 -4.57 3.71 -15.06
C ASP A 25 -3.88 2.35 -15.14
N SER A 26 -3.74 1.67 -14.00
CA SER A 26 -3.05 0.39 -13.89
C SER A 26 -4.04 -0.77 -13.81
N PHE A 27 -3.86 -1.78 -14.66
CA PHE A 27 -4.49 -3.08 -14.45
C PHE A 27 -3.72 -3.79 -13.35
N ALA A 28 -4.19 -3.70 -12.11
CA ALA A 28 -3.56 -4.38 -10.99
C ALA A 28 -3.50 -5.90 -11.28
N ARG A 29 -2.28 -6.43 -11.35
CA ARG A 29 -2.07 -7.87 -11.54
C ARG A 29 -2.35 -8.57 -10.21
N PRO A 30 -3.08 -9.70 -10.20
CA PRO A 30 -3.26 -10.46 -8.98
C PRO A 30 -1.89 -10.96 -8.49
N LEU A 31 -1.61 -10.75 -7.21
CA LEU A 31 -0.43 -11.33 -6.57
C LEU A 31 -0.67 -12.83 -6.37
N PHE A 32 0.27 -13.68 -6.75
CA PHE A 32 0.18 -15.13 -6.53
C PHE A 32 0.63 -15.52 -5.13
N TYR A 33 0.29 -16.74 -4.69
CA TYR A 33 0.57 -17.19 -3.31
C TYR A 33 2.04 -17.02 -2.91
N ARG A 34 2.99 -17.39 -3.79
CA ARG A 34 4.43 -17.23 -3.53
C ARG A 34 4.82 -15.77 -3.26
N GLU A 35 4.35 -14.84 -4.10
CA GLU A 35 4.56 -13.40 -3.92
C GLU A 35 3.90 -12.89 -2.63
N GLN A 36 2.66 -13.29 -2.36
CA GLN A 36 1.93 -12.89 -1.16
C GLN A 36 2.64 -13.36 0.12
N TYR A 37 3.16 -14.59 0.14
CA TYR A 37 3.81 -15.15 1.34
C TYR A 37 5.18 -14.54 1.59
N LEU A 38 5.97 -14.28 0.54
CA LEU A 38 7.21 -13.50 0.65
C LEU A 38 6.94 -12.09 1.19
N ARG A 39 5.95 -11.39 0.63
CA ARG A 39 5.54 -10.04 1.09
C ARG A 39 5.09 -10.05 2.54
N LYS A 40 4.22 -11.01 2.90
CA LYS A 40 3.69 -11.16 4.25
C LYS A 40 4.80 -11.45 5.25
N PHE A 41 5.71 -12.37 4.94
CA PHE A 41 6.85 -12.70 5.81
C PHE A 41 7.78 -11.51 6.00
N SER A 42 8.19 -10.84 4.91
CA SER A 42 9.05 -9.65 5.00
C SER A 42 8.42 -8.56 5.86
N ALA A 43 7.14 -8.26 5.64
CA ALA A 43 6.42 -7.28 6.43
C ALA A 43 6.33 -7.71 7.90
N SER A 44 5.82 -8.91 8.19
CA SER A 44 5.64 -9.38 9.56
C SER A 44 6.94 -9.50 10.34
N PHE A 45 8.04 -9.92 9.69
CA PHE A 45 9.34 -10.00 10.35
C PHE A 45 9.83 -8.61 10.79
N ARG A 46 9.56 -7.57 9.99
CA ARG A 46 9.92 -6.18 10.31
C ARG A 46 8.99 -5.52 11.32
N GLU A 47 7.87 -6.15 11.66
CA GLU A 47 7.00 -5.76 12.78
C GLU A 47 7.52 -6.28 14.12
N GLU A 48 8.48 -7.20 14.13
CA GLU A 48 9.06 -7.69 15.38
C GLU A 48 9.83 -6.58 16.10
N ASP A 49 9.68 -6.51 17.42
CA ASP A 49 10.53 -5.64 18.25
C ASP A 49 12.00 -6.01 18.04
N ASP A 50 12.87 -5.02 17.87
CA ASP A 50 14.31 -5.21 17.62
C ASP A 50 14.62 -6.18 16.46
N TRP A 51 13.77 -6.21 15.43
CA TRP A 51 13.94 -7.13 14.29
C TRP A 51 15.32 -7.01 13.62
N THR A 52 15.94 -5.82 13.60
CA THR A 52 17.28 -5.62 13.02
C THR A 52 18.39 -6.33 13.80
N ALA A 53 18.20 -6.58 15.10
CA ALA A 53 19.10 -7.45 15.87
C ALA A 53 18.77 -8.92 15.59
N LYS A 54 17.48 -9.27 15.64
CA LYS A 54 16.96 -10.64 15.48
C LYS A 54 17.27 -11.27 14.12
N ILE A 55 17.29 -10.49 13.04
CA ILE A 55 17.62 -10.97 11.69
C ILE A 55 19.04 -11.54 11.59
N THR A 56 19.94 -11.19 12.53
CA THR A 56 21.31 -11.73 12.55
C THR A 56 21.39 -13.13 13.18
N ASP A 57 20.37 -13.54 13.93
CA ASP A 57 20.24 -14.89 14.47
C ASP A 57 19.49 -15.78 13.47
N ARG A 58 20.25 -16.61 12.72
CA ARG A 58 19.70 -17.55 11.74
C ARG A 58 18.73 -18.58 12.36
N SER A 59 18.89 -18.92 13.64
CA SER A 59 17.98 -19.83 14.34
C SER A 59 16.63 -19.17 14.58
N PHE A 60 16.63 -17.90 14.97
CA PHE A 60 15.40 -17.12 15.10
C PHE A 60 14.70 -16.96 13.74
N VAL A 61 15.44 -16.64 12.68
CA VAL A 61 14.89 -16.51 11.32
C VAL A 61 14.29 -17.82 10.83
N ALA A 62 14.98 -18.95 11.05
CA ALA A 62 14.47 -20.27 10.68
C ALA A 62 13.17 -20.60 11.41
N ASN A 63 13.08 -20.31 12.71
CA ASN A 63 11.84 -20.47 13.47
C ASN A 63 10.70 -19.63 12.91
N LYS A 64 10.96 -18.37 12.52
CA LYS A 64 9.95 -17.53 11.86
C LYS A 64 9.52 -18.09 10.51
N LEU A 65 10.43 -18.69 9.73
CA LEU A 65 10.09 -19.36 8.48
C LEU A 65 9.21 -20.59 8.72
N ARG A 66 9.44 -21.36 9.79
CA ARG A 66 8.56 -22.47 10.21
C ARG A 66 7.16 -21.98 10.57
N GLU A 67 7.07 -20.90 11.35
CA GLU A 67 5.81 -20.25 11.73
C GLU A 67 5.03 -19.80 10.48
N ALA A 68 5.72 -19.14 9.54
CA ALA A 68 5.12 -18.66 8.30
C ALA A 68 4.62 -19.81 7.42
N ALA A 69 5.45 -20.83 7.17
CA ALA A 69 5.06 -22.01 6.40
C ALA A 69 3.86 -22.73 7.02
N SER A 70 3.73 -22.73 8.35
CA SER A 70 2.59 -23.35 9.05
C SER A 70 1.31 -22.50 9.00
N ALA A 71 1.43 -21.20 8.78
CA ALA A 71 0.34 -20.23 8.73
C ALA A 71 -0.09 -19.85 7.29
N ASP A 72 0.44 -20.56 6.29
CA ASP A 72 0.07 -20.39 4.90
C ASP A 72 -1.42 -20.73 4.66
N GLY A 73 -1.98 -20.18 3.58
CA GLY A 73 -3.41 -20.26 3.27
C GLY A 73 -3.85 -21.64 2.77
N VAL A 74 -5.15 -21.77 2.49
CA VAL A 74 -5.74 -22.97 1.89
C VAL A 74 -6.31 -22.66 0.51
N LEU A 75 -6.28 -23.64 -0.40
CA LEU A 75 -6.94 -23.53 -1.69
C LEU A 75 -8.46 -23.42 -1.51
N PRO A 76 -9.13 -22.41 -2.09
CA PRO A 76 -10.57 -22.24 -1.94
C PRO A 76 -11.40 -23.44 -2.40
N ILE A 77 -10.94 -24.15 -3.43
CA ILE A 77 -11.68 -25.24 -4.06
C ILE A 77 -11.49 -26.57 -3.30
N SER A 78 -10.27 -26.86 -2.85
CA SER A 78 -9.92 -28.16 -2.27
C SER A 78 -9.72 -28.16 -0.76
N GLY A 79 -9.64 -26.99 -0.12
CA GLY A 79 -9.35 -26.83 1.30
C GLY A 79 -7.93 -27.26 1.71
N LYS A 80 -7.06 -27.62 0.75
CA LYS A 80 -5.69 -28.06 1.04
C LYS A 80 -4.80 -26.87 1.41
N PRO A 81 -3.91 -27.00 2.42
CA PRO A 81 -2.87 -26.00 2.68
C PRO A 81 -1.99 -25.77 1.45
N ILE A 82 -1.56 -24.53 1.24
CA ILE A 82 -0.71 -24.12 0.13
C ILE A 82 0.69 -23.87 0.67
N HIS A 83 1.70 -24.50 0.08
CA HIS A 83 3.08 -24.24 0.43
C HIS A 83 3.90 -23.81 -0.78
N VAL A 84 4.78 -22.84 -0.56
CA VAL A 84 5.54 -22.18 -1.63
C VAL A 84 7.04 -22.16 -1.39
N TRP A 85 7.49 -22.32 -0.14
CA TRP A 85 8.86 -22.09 0.29
C TRP A 85 9.83 -23.11 -0.29
N ASP A 86 10.90 -22.62 -0.92
CA ASP A 86 12.07 -23.39 -1.34
C ASP A 86 13.37 -22.57 -1.10
N LYS A 87 14.54 -23.12 -1.45
CA LYS A 87 15.84 -22.48 -1.25
C LYS A 87 15.95 -21.08 -1.83
N GLU A 88 15.31 -20.85 -2.99
CA GLU A 88 15.31 -19.54 -3.64
C GLU A 88 14.60 -18.49 -2.78
N ASP A 89 13.46 -18.86 -2.18
CA ASP A 89 12.62 -17.96 -1.38
C ASP A 89 13.31 -17.57 -0.07
N ILE A 90 13.90 -18.56 0.61
CA ILE A 90 14.64 -18.35 1.86
C ILE A 90 15.85 -17.45 1.61
N ASN A 91 16.65 -17.76 0.57
CA ASN A 91 17.80 -16.94 0.22
C ASN A 91 17.39 -15.53 -0.18
N PHE A 92 16.37 -15.38 -1.02
CA PHE A 92 15.89 -14.09 -1.47
C PHE A 92 15.43 -13.23 -0.30
N ILE A 93 14.56 -13.76 0.56
CA ILE A 93 13.93 -12.97 1.63
C ILE A 93 14.94 -12.60 2.71
N TYR A 94 15.82 -13.52 3.08
CA TYR A 94 16.88 -13.25 4.04
C TYR A 94 17.84 -12.19 3.51
N LYS A 95 18.24 -12.29 2.24
CA LYS A 95 19.09 -11.30 1.58
C LYS A 95 18.43 -9.93 1.51
N GLU A 96 17.15 -9.86 1.13
CA GLU A 96 16.40 -8.61 1.08
C GLU A 96 16.33 -7.94 2.46
N LEU A 97 16.00 -8.70 3.51
CA LEU A 97 15.96 -8.19 4.88
C LEU A 97 17.33 -7.71 5.37
N MET A 98 18.38 -8.51 5.17
CA MET A 98 19.74 -8.22 5.64
C MET A 98 20.44 -7.09 4.89
N GLU A 99 20.30 -7.03 3.57
CA GLU A 99 21.06 -6.10 2.72
C GLU A 99 20.31 -4.80 2.42
N LYS A 100 18.98 -4.77 2.57
CA LYS A 100 18.15 -3.64 2.13
C LYS A 100 17.39 -3.00 3.27
N TYR A 101 16.53 -3.75 3.94
CA TYR A 101 15.70 -3.20 5.01
C TYR A 101 16.53 -2.90 6.27
N LYS A 102 17.40 -3.82 6.69
CA LYS A 102 18.13 -3.69 7.95
C LYS A 102 19.07 -2.47 7.94
N PRO A 103 19.89 -2.23 6.90
CA PRO A 103 20.75 -1.05 6.87
C PRO A 103 19.95 0.26 6.84
N TYR A 104 18.81 0.27 6.14
CA TYR A 104 17.94 1.45 6.09
C TYR A 104 17.33 1.77 7.46
N ASP A 105 16.72 0.78 8.12
CA ASP A 105 16.14 0.95 9.46
C ASP A 105 17.22 1.35 10.48
N ASP A 106 18.44 0.80 10.37
CA ASP A 106 19.54 1.17 11.25
C ASP A 106 20.03 2.61 11.05
N GLU A 107 20.05 3.11 9.81
CA GLU A 107 20.39 4.50 9.48
C GLU A 107 19.29 5.48 9.91
N HIS A 108 18.02 5.06 9.89
CA HIS A 108 16.85 5.93 10.11
C HIS A 108 16.19 5.73 11.49
N LYS A 109 16.94 5.22 12.49
CA LYS A 109 16.41 5.02 13.85
C LYS A 109 15.85 6.29 14.48
N GLU A 110 16.46 7.44 14.21
CA GLU A 110 16.07 8.73 14.78
C GLU A 110 14.78 9.29 14.16
N THR A 111 14.61 9.18 12.84
CA THR A 111 13.42 9.68 12.15
C THR A 111 12.23 8.74 12.30
N GLN A 112 12.48 7.46 12.59
CA GLN A 112 11.49 6.38 12.63
C GLN A 112 10.69 6.20 11.34
N ILE A 113 11.09 6.85 10.24
CA ILE A 113 10.49 6.66 8.93
C ILE A 113 10.96 5.31 8.40
N ARG A 114 10.02 4.41 8.16
CA ARG A 114 10.30 3.03 7.75
C ARG A 114 9.32 2.58 6.67
N PRO A 115 9.75 1.70 5.75
CA PRO A 115 8.81 1.02 4.88
C PRO A 115 7.90 0.10 5.70
N SER A 116 6.62 0.04 5.38
CA SER A 116 5.67 -0.96 5.91
C SER A 116 5.51 -2.07 4.88
N ILE A 117 4.31 -2.37 4.41
CA ILE A 117 4.09 -3.15 3.19
C ILE A 117 4.57 -2.36 1.95
N ASP A 118 4.87 -3.04 0.84
CA ASP A 118 5.44 -2.36 -0.33
C ASP A 118 4.54 -1.23 -0.84
N GLY A 119 5.14 -0.08 -1.15
CA GLY A 119 4.45 1.15 -1.54
C GLY A 119 3.88 1.96 -0.37
N VAL A 120 4.03 1.48 0.88
CA VAL A 120 3.56 2.17 2.08
C VAL A 120 4.74 2.54 2.97
N TRP A 121 4.78 3.81 3.37
CA TRP A 121 5.73 4.37 4.32
C TRP A 121 5.01 4.75 5.60
N ARG A 122 5.65 4.49 6.73
CA ARG A 122 5.10 4.79 8.06
C ARG A 122 6.14 5.46 8.95
N ALA A 123 5.67 6.10 10.00
CA ALA A 123 6.46 6.52 11.14
C ALA A 123 5.61 6.34 12.39
N ASP A 124 6.20 5.75 13.42
CA ASP A 124 5.57 5.60 14.73
C ASP A 124 5.80 6.87 15.56
N GLY A 125 4.97 7.10 16.59
CA GLY A 125 5.14 8.23 17.51
C GLY A 125 4.97 9.62 16.89
N PHE A 126 4.54 9.72 15.62
CA PHE A 126 4.40 10.99 14.89
C PHE A 126 3.36 11.93 15.53
N CYS A 127 2.27 11.37 16.06
CA CYS A 127 1.19 12.10 16.71
C CYS A 127 1.41 12.01 18.22
N ASP A 128 1.95 13.08 18.81
CA ASP A 128 2.06 13.21 20.26
C ASP A 128 0.68 13.30 20.94
N GLU A 129 0.66 13.04 22.24
CA GLU A 129 -0.58 12.98 23.01
C GLU A 129 -1.30 14.34 23.05
N ASP A 130 -0.54 15.44 23.01
CA ASP A 130 -1.10 16.80 23.00
C ASP A 130 -1.87 17.05 21.71
N LEU A 131 -1.27 16.78 20.55
CA LEU A 131 -1.93 16.90 19.24
C LEU A 131 -3.14 15.97 19.13
N ARG A 132 -3.05 14.74 19.64
CA ARG A 132 -4.18 13.80 19.67
C ARG A 132 -5.33 14.35 20.52
N ALA A 133 -5.03 14.90 21.69
CA ALA A 133 -6.02 15.48 22.59
C ALA A 133 -6.67 16.74 21.97
N GLU A 134 -5.88 17.61 21.33
CA GLU A 134 -6.38 18.77 20.60
C GLU A 134 -7.32 18.37 19.46
N LEU A 135 -6.93 17.40 18.62
CA LEU A 135 -7.78 16.89 17.55
C LEU A 135 -9.07 16.29 18.09
N THR A 136 -8.99 15.52 19.18
CA THR A 136 -10.17 14.91 19.83
C THR A 136 -11.12 15.99 20.34
N LYS A 137 -10.59 17.00 21.04
CA LYS A 137 -11.38 18.12 21.55
C LYS A 137 -12.03 18.93 20.42
N ALA A 138 -11.31 19.14 19.32
CA ALA A 138 -11.87 19.80 18.15
C ALA A 138 -12.98 18.95 17.52
N ALA A 139 -12.77 17.64 17.36
CA ALA A 139 -13.77 16.72 16.78
C ALA A 139 -15.10 16.74 17.55
N VAL A 140 -15.07 16.79 18.89
CA VAL A 140 -16.28 16.91 19.74
C VAL A 140 -17.16 18.10 19.31
N THR A 141 -16.57 19.22 18.88
CA THR A 141 -17.35 20.39 18.44
C THR A 141 -18.21 20.10 17.19
N LEU A 142 -17.81 19.15 16.35
CA LEU A 142 -18.58 18.70 15.18
C LEU A 142 -19.52 17.53 15.53
N GLU A 143 -19.14 16.68 16.49
CA GLU A 143 -19.96 15.56 16.96
C GLU A 143 -21.24 16.00 17.67
N ASP A 144 -21.18 17.13 18.38
CA ASP A 144 -22.29 17.73 19.14
C ASP A 144 -23.30 18.47 18.25
N SER A 145 -23.13 18.42 16.93
CA SER A 145 -24.09 18.97 15.98
C SER A 145 -25.48 18.33 16.19
N PRO A 146 -26.57 19.13 16.28
CA PRO A 146 -27.92 18.59 16.40
C PRO A 146 -28.35 17.81 15.15
N GLN A 147 -27.72 18.06 14.00
CA GLN A 147 -27.94 17.33 12.76
C GLN A 147 -26.80 16.36 12.49
N LYS A 148 -26.81 15.22 13.18
CA LYS A 148 -25.81 14.16 13.00
C LYS A 148 -25.90 13.56 11.60
N LYS A 149 -24.79 13.60 10.86
CA LYS A 149 -24.66 13.07 9.51
C LYS A 149 -24.00 11.69 9.54
N TRP A 150 -24.82 10.67 9.77
CA TRP A 150 -24.36 9.28 9.76
C TRP A 150 -23.96 8.85 8.36
N HIS A 151 -22.82 8.15 8.27
CA HIS A 151 -22.37 7.57 7.01
C HIS A 151 -23.41 6.54 6.52
N PRO A 152 -23.73 6.50 5.22
CA PRO A 152 -24.65 5.51 4.67
C PRO A 152 -24.24 4.09 5.03
N GLU A 153 -25.22 3.22 5.27
CA GLU A 153 -25.00 1.78 5.55
C GLU A 153 -24.11 1.48 6.77
N SER A 154 -23.80 2.49 7.60
CA SER A 154 -22.94 2.33 8.78
C SER A 154 -23.67 1.84 10.03
N ASN A 155 -24.98 1.58 9.95
CA ASN A 155 -25.81 1.26 11.12
C ASN A 155 -25.64 2.29 12.25
N GLN A 156 -25.46 3.58 11.93
CA GLN A 156 -25.20 4.65 12.91
C GLN A 156 -23.97 4.39 13.80
N GLN A 157 -22.91 3.79 13.24
CA GLN A 157 -21.63 3.59 13.93
C GLN A 157 -20.50 4.42 13.32
N LEU A 158 -20.73 5.10 12.20
CA LEU A 158 -19.76 6.00 11.59
C LEU A 158 -20.43 7.37 11.38
N LEU A 159 -19.97 8.36 12.12
CA LEU A 159 -20.43 9.74 12.04
C LEU A 159 -19.44 10.54 11.18
N ASP A 160 -19.89 10.99 10.02
CA ASP A 160 -19.08 11.87 9.18
C ASP A 160 -19.02 13.26 9.84
N LEU A 161 -17.81 13.83 9.98
CA LEU A 161 -17.57 15.17 10.54
C LEU A 161 -17.18 16.15 9.43
N VAL A 162 -16.28 15.71 8.56
CA VAL A 162 -15.83 16.42 7.37
C VAL A 162 -15.92 15.44 6.20
N HIS A 163 -16.71 15.78 5.19
CA HIS A 163 -16.90 14.90 4.04
C HIS A 163 -16.79 15.70 2.72
N PRO A 164 -15.93 15.27 1.77
CA PRO A 164 -15.70 16.02 0.54
C PRO A 164 -16.91 16.08 -0.40
N SER A 165 -17.88 15.19 -0.24
CA SER A 165 -19.09 15.12 -1.08
C SER A 165 -20.24 16.06 -0.69
N TRP A 166 -20.16 16.77 0.44
CA TRP A 166 -21.28 17.60 0.91
C TRP A 166 -21.40 18.94 0.17
N TRP A 167 -20.28 19.50 -0.29
CA TRP A 167 -20.27 20.70 -1.15
C TRP A 167 -19.28 20.52 -2.30
N PRO A 168 -19.58 19.62 -3.26
CA PRO A 168 -18.78 19.46 -4.45
C PRO A 168 -19.08 20.61 -5.43
N ILE A 169 -18.20 20.80 -6.40
CA ILE A 169 -18.57 21.55 -7.61
C ILE A 169 -19.58 20.70 -8.36
N VAL A 170 -20.72 21.29 -8.73
CA VAL A 170 -21.71 20.71 -9.64
C VAL A 170 -21.67 21.51 -10.94
N TYR A 171 -21.25 20.85 -12.01
CA TYR A 171 -21.06 21.51 -13.29
C TYR A 171 -22.39 22.08 -13.82
N GLY A 172 -22.33 23.30 -14.36
CA GLY A 172 -23.52 24.03 -14.83
C GLY A 172 -24.39 24.63 -13.71
N ARG A 173 -24.04 24.44 -12.43
CA ARG A 173 -24.78 24.99 -11.28
C ARG A 173 -23.92 25.80 -10.33
N THR A 174 -22.77 25.27 -9.92
CA THR A 174 -21.84 25.97 -9.02
C THR A 174 -21.28 27.21 -9.71
N LYS A 175 -21.16 28.30 -8.94
CA LYS A 175 -20.64 29.58 -9.41
C LYS A 175 -19.33 29.93 -8.73
N THR A 176 -18.46 30.65 -9.44
CA THR A 176 -17.27 31.29 -8.86
C THR A 176 -17.69 32.48 -7.99
N ILE A 177 -16.73 33.07 -7.26
CA ILE A 177 -16.96 34.29 -6.47
C ILE A 177 -17.39 35.47 -7.35
N ASP A 178 -16.96 35.48 -8.61
CA ASP A 178 -17.32 36.49 -9.62
C ASP A 178 -18.70 36.21 -10.26
N GLY A 179 -19.39 35.14 -9.83
CA GLY A 179 -20.73 34.77 -10.30
C GLY A 179 -20.76 33.95 -11.60
N GLU A 180 -19.60 33.56 -12.12
CA GLU A 180 -19.47 32.76 -13.34
C GLU A 180 -19.81 31.29 -13.06
N THR A 181 -20.61 30.68 -13.93
CA THR A 181 -20.95 29.26 -13.80
C THR A 181 -19.73 28.39 -14.14
N VAL A 182 -19.41 27.44 -13.26
CA VAL A 182 -18.36 26.45 -13.48
C VAL A 182 -18.91 25.33 -14.37
N TYR A 183 -18.28 25.13 -15.53
CA TYR A 183 -18.64 24.07 -16.47
C TYR A 183 -17.62 22.92 -16.43
N LEU A 184 -18.02 21.77 -16.97
CA LEU A 184 -17.15 20.62 -17.16
C LEU A 184 -15.90 21.06 -17.95
N PRO A 185 -14.68 20.77 -17.47
CA PRO A 185 -13.48 21.06 -18.25
C PRO A 185 -13.48 20.29 -19.57
N LYS A 186 -12.94 20.90 -20.63
CA LYS A 186 -12.77 20.21 -21.91
C LYS A 186 -11.81 19.03 -21.75
N ILE A 187 -12.30 17.83 -22.03
CA ILE A 187 -11.46 16.63 -22.05
C ILE A 187 -10.66 16.62 -23.36
N PRO A 188 -9.34 16.39 -23.32
CA PRO A 188 -8.52 16.30 -24.54
C PRO A 188 -9.07 15.27 -25.54
N GLU A 189 -9.12 15.61 -26.84
CA GLU A 189 -9.67 14.74 -27.91
C GLU A 189 -8.96 13.38 -28.05
N ASN A 190 -7.71 13.28 -27.59
CA ASN A 190 -6.94 12.05 -27.62
C ASN A 190 -7.24 11.10 -26.43
N TYR A 191 -8.17 11.46 -25.54
CA TYR A 191 -8.57 10.61 -24.40
C TYR A 191 -9.63 9.55 -24.75
N TYR A 192 -10.30 9.70 -25.89
CA TYR A 192 -11.38 8.81 -26.34
C TYR A 192 -10.91 7.45 -26.87
N TRP A 193 -9.59 7.19 -26.96
CA TRP A 193 -9.05 5.88 -27.35
C TRP A 193 -9.10 4.84 -26.22
N ARG A 194 -9.44 5.23 -24.98
CA ARG A 194 -9.73 4.28 -23.90
C ARG A 194 -11.23 3.97 -23.91
N GLU A 195 -11.57 2.69 -24.08
CA GLU A 195 -12.95 2.16 -24.16
C GLU A 195 -13.85 2.44 -22.92
N ASN A 196 -13.43 3.24 -21.94
CA ASN A 196 -14.16 3.47 -20.68
C ASN A 196 -13.91 4.87 -20.06
N ALA A 197 -13.61 5.90 -20.86
CA ALA A 197 -13.32 7.26 -20.33
C ALA A 197 -14.45 7.83 -19.45
N GLU A 198 -15.71 7.41 -19.65
CA GLU A 198 -16.87 7.80 -18.84
C GLU A 198 -16.87 7.19 -17.42
N LEU A 199 -16.09 6.13 -17.18
CA LEU A 199 -15.91 5.51 -15.86
C LEU A 199 -14.78 6.15 -15.04
N ASP A 200 -13.90 6.92 -15.69
CA ASP A 200 -12.69 7.47 -15.05
C ASP A 200 -12.95 8.75 -14.24
N TYR A 201 -14.00 9.51 -14.56
CA TYR A 201 -14.36 10.74 -13.86
C TYR A 201 -15.85 11.08 -14.03
N SER A 202 -16.39 11.81 -13.05
CA SER A 202 -17.77 12.28 -13.10
C SER A 202 -17.91 13.47 -14.05
N THR A 203 -18.85 13.37 -15.00
CA THR A 203 -19.25 14.50 -15.87
C THR A 203 -20.22 15.47 -15.18
N LYS A 204 -20.60 15.19 -13.94
CA LYS A 204 -21.64 15.93 -13.19
C LYS A 204 -21.08 16.80 -12.08
N PHE A 205 -20.05 16.32 -11.39
CA PHE A 205 -19.50 16.99 -10.23
C PHE A 205 -18.03 16.62 -10.00
N CYS A 206 -17.29 17.45 -9.26
CA CYS A 206 -15.99 17.09 -8.71
C CYS A 206 -15.85 17.59 -7.27
N TRP A 207 -15.06 16.89 -6.46
CA TRP A 207 -14.67 17.43 -5.16
C TRP A 207 -13.69 18.56 -5.34
N LEU A 208 -13.77 19.55 -4.45
CA LEU A 208 -12.92 20.72 -4.48
C LEU A 208 -11.83 20.56 -3.41
N PRO A 209 -10.55 20.41 -3.79
CA PRO A 209 -9.47 20.29 -2.84
C PRO A 209 -9.14 21.62 -2.17
N SER A 210 -8.52 21.52 -1.00
CA SER A 210 -7.91 22.62 -0.26
C SER A 210 -6.44 22.76 -0.63
N GLU A 211 -5.92 23.97 -0.60
CA GLU A 211 -4.52 24.27 -0.87
C GLU A 211 -3.71 24.31 0.42
N PHE A 212 -2.66 23.49 0.46
CA PHE A 212 -1.73 23.35 1.58
C PHE A 212 -0.35 23.80 1.09
N GLU A 213 0.10 24.96 1.53
CA GLU A 213 1.43 25.49 1.24
C GLU A 213 2.47 24.83 2.15
N ILE A 214 3.53 24.29 1.55
CA ILE A 214 4.57 23.55 2.27
C ILE A 214 5.85 24.35 2.17
N SER A 215 6.34 24.81 3.32
CA SER A 215 7.56 25.60 3.42
C SER A 215 8.81 24.78 3.09
N GLN A 216 9.97 25.45 3.02
CA GLN A 216 11.25 24.78 2.74
C GLN A 216 11.69 23.84 3.87
N ASP A 217 11.28 24.09 5.11
CA ASP A 217 11.48 23.24 6.28
C ASP A 217 10.38 22.17 6.46
N GLY A 218 9.40 22.11 5.56
CA GLY A 218 8.34 21.08 5.58
C GLY A 218 7.16 21.39 6.50
N LYS A 219 7.08 22.59 7.06
CA LYS A 219 5.89 23.09 7.77
C LYS A 219 4.81 23.47 6.78
N THR A 220 3.57 23.21 7.16
CA THR A 220 2.42 23.37 6.27
C THR A 220 1.53 24.49 6.76
N LYS A 221 1.02 25.29 5.83
CA LYS A 221 -0.03 26.28 6.05
C LYS A 221 -1.20 25.98 5.13
N ILE A 222 -2.41 25.90 5.68
CA ILE A 222 -3.61 25.79 4.88
C ILE A 222 -3.93 27.18 4.32
N ALA A 223 -3.79 27.32 3.01
CA ALA A 223 -3.94 28.59 2.30
C ALA A 223 -5.39 28.85 1.83
N SER A 224 -6.24 27.82 1.79
CA SER A 224 -7.62 27.93 1.34
C SER A 224 -8.63 27.38 2.35
N TYR A 225 -9.91 27.43 1.97
CA TYR A 225 -10.97 26.79 2.75
C TYR A 225 -10.79 25.26 2.78
N ILE A 226 -11.21 24.60 3.88
CA ILE A 226 -11.50 23.17 3.94
C ILE A 226 -13.00 22.98 3.86
N ASN A 227 -13.44 22.00 3.08
CA ASN A 227 -14.86 21.72 2.92
C ASN A 227 -15.52 21.45 4.28
N ASN A 228 -16.69 22.04 4.55
CA ASN A 228 -17.35 22.11 5.86
C ASN A 228 -16.64 22.89 7.00
N LEU A 229 -15.37 23.27 6.87
CA LEU A 229 -14.61 23.90 7.95
C LEU A 229 -14.35 25.40 7.69
N ALA A 230 -15.30 26.08 7.05
CA ALA A 230 -15.14 27.48 6.64
C ALA A 230 -15.65 28.53 7.66
N LEU A 231 -16.33 28.11 8.73
CA LEU A 231 -16.90 29.01 9.73
C LEU A 231 -15.85 29.46 10.77
N PRO A 232 -16.02 30.64 11.42
CA PRO A 232 -15.03 31.17 12.36
C PRO A 232 -14.67 30.25 13.54
N ASP A 233 -15.66 29.53 14.06
CA ASP A 233 -15.52 28.52 15.13
C ASP A 233 -14.76 27.26 14.67
N HIS A 234 -14.81 26.94 13.37
CA HIS A 234 -14.06 25.82 12.79
C HIS A 234 -12.56 26.13 12.58
N LYS A 235 -12.12 27.38 12.83
CA LYS A 235 -10.69 27.75 12.69
C LYS A 235 -9.77 26.98 13.63
N ILE A 236 -10.29 26.39 14.71
CA ILE A 236 -9.53 25.53 15.62
C ILE A 236 -8.91 24.31 14.92
N PHE A 237 -9.52 23.81 13.84
CA PHE A 237 -9.02 22.64 13.11
C PHE A 237 -7.77 22.93 12.28
N TYR A 238 -7.59 24.17 11.81
CA TYR A 238 -6.53 24.51 10.87
C TYR A 238 -5.12 24.24 11.41
N PRO A 239 -4.70 24.79 12.57
CA PRO A 239 -3.37 24.52 13.10
C PRO A 239 -3.13 23.03 13.39
N ILE A 240 -4.17 22.30 13.82
CA ILE A 240 -4.09 20.86 14.09
C ILE A 240 -3.83 20.09 12.79
N LEU A 241 -4.61 20.36 11.73
CA LEU A 241 -4.46 19.71 10.43
C LEU A 241 -3.16 20.12 9.71
N GLU A 242 -2.71 21.36 9.91
CA GLU A 242 -1.40 21.85 9.45
C GLU A 242 -0.26 21.04 10.06
N ASP A 243 -0.27 20.81 11.38
CA ASP A 243 0.77 20.05 12.06
C ASP A 243 0.75 18.56 11.65
N ILE A 244 -0.45 17.95 11.61
CA ILE A 244 -0.64 16.59 11.11
C ILE A 244 -0.06 16.45 9.70
N PHE A 245 -0.45 17.31 8.76
CA PHE A 245 0.00 17.22 7.38
C PHE A 245 1.52 17.43 7.26
N SER A 246 2.09 18.38 8.01
CA SER A 246 3.53 18.65 8.03
C SER A 246 4.34 17.40 8.38
N LYS A 247 3.86 16.61 9.34
CA LYS A 247 4.51 15.37 9.75
C LYS A 247 4.37 14.24 8.72
N PHE A 248 3.36 14.27 7.84
CA PHE A 248 3.24 13.35 6.70
C PHE A 248 4.11 13.74 5.49
N VAL A 249 4.58 14.99 5.38
CA VAL A 249 5.38 15.45 4.23
C VAL A 249 6.60 14.55 3.94
N PRO A 250 7.43 14.15 4.93
CA PRO A 250 8.52 13.22 4.68
C PRO A 250 8.05 11.86 4.15
N LEU A 251 6.94 11.32 4.65
CA LEU A 251 6.37 10.05 4.19
C LEU A 251 5.88 10.15 2.74
N PHE A 252 5.21 11.26 2.38
CA PHE A 252 4.82 11.50 0.99
C PHE A 252 6.03 11.62 0.07
N ASN A 253 7.12 12.25 0.48
CA ASN A 253 8.34 12.31 -0.33
C ASN A 253 8.89 10.91 -0.64
N HIS A 254 8.85 9.99 0.33
CA HIS A 254 9.26 8.61 0.11
C HIS A 254 8.32 7.87 -0.85
N VAL A 255 7.00 8.05 -0.70
CA VAL A 255 6.00 7.50 -1.64
C VAL A 255 6.24 8.04 -3.06
N LEU A 256 6.45 9.34 -3.21
CA LEU A 256 6.72 9.97 -4.51
C LEU A 256 8.03 9.47 -5.14
N ALA A 257 9.06 9.20 -4.32
CA ALA A 257 10.31 8.62 -4.78
C ALA A 257 10.13 7.17 -5.25
N ASP A 258 9.36 6.35 -4.54
CA ASP A 258 9.04 4.99 -4.96
C ASP A 258 8.18 4.96 -6.23
N LEU A 259 7.18 5.84 -6.32
CA LEU A 259 6.38 5.99 -7.54
C LEU A 259 7.25 6.39 -8.73
N ARG A 260 8.22 7.31 -8.54
CA ARG A 260 9.18 7.73 -9.59
C ARG A 260 10.04 6.57 -10.10
N ARG A 261 10.28 5.58 -9.25
CA ARG A 261 11.11 4.40 -9.54
C ARG A 261 10.28 3.18 -9.96
N TRP A 262 8.95 3.30 -10.04
CA TRP A 262 8.03 2.20 -10.32
C TRP A 262 7.96 1.11 -9.23
N PHE A 263 8.27 1.46 -7.97
CA PHE A 263 8.23 0.54 -6.83
C PHE A 263 6.81 0.30 -6.28
N HIS A 264 5.78 0.87 -6.90
CA HIS A 264 4.37 0.57 -6.58
C HIS A 264 3.90 -0.77 -7.14
N ASP A 265 4.57 -1.32 -8.15
CA ASP A 265 4.34 -2.65 -8.74
C ASP A 265 5.57 -3.55 -8.55
N LEU A 266 6.22 -3.44 -7.38
CA LEU A 266 7.36 -4.28 -7.03
C LEU A 266 6.94 -5.76 -6.96
N GLN A 267 7.69 -6.62 -7.64
CA GLN A 267 7.50 -8.07 -7.64
C GLN A 267 8.77 -8.76 -7.14
N ARG A 268 8.63 -9.74 -6.25
CA ARG A 268 9.71 -10.62 -5.77
C ARG A 268 9.81 -11.89 -6.62
N VAL A 269 8.72 -12.29 -7.26
CA VAL A 269 8.65 -13.43 -8.18
C VAL A 269 8.38 -12.95 -9.60
N ASP A 270 9.19 -13.39 -10.55
CA ASP A 270 9.05 -13.06 -11.98
C ASP A 270 7.72 -13.57 -12.54
N TYR A 271 7.23 -12.88 -13.58
CA TYR A 271 5.85 -12.94 -14.06
C TYR A 271 5.39 -14.37 -14.34
N LEU A 272 4.64 -14.93 -13.39
CA LEU A 272 3.90 -16.16 -13.58
C LEU A 272 2.75 -15.90 -14.56
N SER A 273 2.72 -16.66 -15.65
CA SER A 273 1.56 -16.66 -16.55
C SER A 273 0.36 -17.24 -15.82
N TYR A 274 -0.87 -16.80 -16.17
CA TYR A 274 -2.11 -17.31 -15.57
C TYR A 274 -2.24 -18.85 -15.60
N LYS A 275 -1.57 -19.50 -16.56
CA LYS A 275 -1.53 -20.97 -16.71
C LYS A 275 -0.69 -21.66 -15.62
N GLU A 276 0.33 -20.97 -15.09
CA GLU A 276 1.23 -21.50 -14.06
C GLU A 276 0.65 -21.33 -12.64
N CYS A 277 -0.42 -20.54 -12.51
CA CYS A 277 -1.10 -20.27 -11.24
C CYS A 277 -1.89 -21.48 -10.71
N GLY A 278 -2.13 -22.50 -11.54
CA GLY A 278 -2.82 -23.73 -11.18
C GLY A 278 -1.96 -25.00 -11.25
N SER A 279 -0.67 -24.89 -11.59
CA SER A 279 0.20 -26.05 -11.89
C SER A 279 0.92 -26.64 -10.66
N GLY A 280 0.49 -26.28 -9.45
CA GLY A 280 1.00 -26.92 -8.22
C GLY A 280 0.57 -28.38 -8.10
N LYS A 281 1.35 -29.16 -7.35
CA LYS A 281 1.13 -30.60 -7.17
C LYS A 281 0.58 -30.90 -5.77
N SER A 282 -0.31 -31.88 -5.68
CA SER A 282 -0.70 -32.43 -4.37
C SER A 282 0.41 -33.36 -3.90
N VAL A 283 0.94 -33.11 -2.71
CA VAL A 283 2.03 -33.90 -2.12
C VAL A 283 1.71 -34.25 -0.66
N PRO A 284 2.29 -35.32 -0.11
CA PRO A 284 2.22 -35.62 1.31
C PRO A 284 2.77 -34.47 2.17
N GLU A 285 2.04 -34.04 3.20
CA GLU A 285 2.46 -32.94 4.09
C GLU A 285 3.79 -33.25 4.79
N ASN A 286 3.98 -34.50 5.23
CA ASN A 286 5.19 -34.92 5.93
C ASN A 286 6.42 -34.83 5.03
N ALA A 287 6.31 -35.24 3.77
CA ALA A 287 7.41 -35.15 2.80
C ALA A 287 7.84 -33.69 2.59
N TYR A 288 6.87 -32.77 2.45
CA TYR A 288 7.18 -31.34 2.37
C TYR A 288 7.88 -30.83 3.64
N LYS A 289 7.35 -31.17 4.82
CA LYS A 289 7.93 -30.73 6.10
C LYS A 289 9.35 -31.26 6.31
N GLU A 290 9.62 -32.51 5.99
CA GLU A 290 10.97 -33.10 6.10
C GLU A 290 11.97 -32.40 5.19
N SER A 291 11.59 -32.09 3.95
CA SER A 291 12.43 -31.32 3.02
C SER A 291 12.63 -29.88 3.49
N LEU A 292 11.57 -29.23 4.00
CA LEU A 292 11.67 -27.88 4.55
C LEU A 292 12.58 -27.84 5.78
N GLU A 293 12.46 -28.79 6.70
CA GLU A 293 13.31 -28.84 7.90
C GLU A 293 14.78 -29.07 7.56
N ARG A 294 15.11 -29.91 6.58
CA ARG A 294 16.50 -30.05 6.10
C ARG A 294 17.02 -28.75 5.53
N LEU A 295 16.21 -28.05 4.74
CA LEU A 295 16.56 -26.76 4.16
C LEU A 295 16.79 -25.69 5.24
N LEU A 296 15.92 -25.65 6.26
CA LEU A 296 16.06 -24.72 7.38
C LEU A 296 17.26 -25.05 8.27
N ALA A 297 17.56 -26.34 8.49
CA ALA A 297 18.76 -26.75 9.22
C ALA A 297 20.06 -26.33 8.50
N GLN A 298 20.09 -26.41 7.16
CA GLN A 298 21.18 -25.87 6.34
C GLN A 298 21.30 -24.35 6.51
N PHE A 299 20.15 -23.65 6.50
CA PHE A 299 20.10 -22.21 6.70
C PHE A 299 20.60 -21.80 8.09
N GLU A 300 20.19 -22.48 9.16
CA GLU A 300 20.60 -22.22 10.55
C GLU A 300 22.12 -22.32 10.70
N GLN A 301 22.73 -23.32 10.06
CA GLN A 301 24.16 -23.60 10.10
C GLN A 301 24.98 -22.70 9.16
N ASN A 302 24.35 -21.77 8.44
CA ASN A 302 24.99 -20.93 7.42
C ASN A 302 25.66 -21.75 6.31
N GLU A 303 25.06 -22.89 5.97
CA GLU A 303 25.50 -23.76 4.87
C GLU A 303 24.85 -23.34 3.55
N GLU A 304 25.37 -23.88 2.45
CA GLU A 304 24.73 -23.73 1.14
C GLU A 304 23.39 -24.49 1.10
N LEU A 305 22.33 -23.79 0.72
CA LEU A 305 20.99 -24.36 0.59
C LEU A 305 20.91 -25.25 -0.66
N THR A 306 21.17 -26.54 -0.48
CA THR A 306 21.22 -27.52 -1.57
C THR A 306 19.93 -28.30 -1.75
N THR A 307 19.12 -28.39 -0.70
CA THR A 307 17.82 -29.09 -0.73
C THR A 307 16.88 -28.40 -1.73
N ASP A 308 16.43 -29.16 -2.74
CA ASP A 308 15.51 -28.69 -3.78
C ASP A 308 14.16 -29.37 -3.56
N ILE A 309 13.27 -28.70 -2.84
CA ILE A 309 12.02 -29.30 -2.38
C ILE A 309 11.19 -29.74 -3.58
N LYS A 310 11.15 -28.93 -4.64
CA LYS A 310 10.46 -29.29 -5.89
C LYS A 310 10.99 -30.58 -6.48
N LYS A 311 12.31 -30.70 -6.67
CA LYS A 311 12.93 -31.88 -7.27
C LYS A 311 12.70 -33.13 -6.42
N GLU A 312 12.86 -33.02 -5.11
CA GLU A 312 12.65 -34.14 -4.19
C GLU A 312 11.20 -34.65 -4.23
N LEU A 313 10.23 -33.73 -4.20
CA LEU A 313 8.82 -34.06 -4.34
C LEU A 313 8.50 -34.67 -5.71
N GLU A 314 9.17 -34.27 -6.79
CA GLU A 314 9.01 -34.89 -8.11
C GLU A 314 9.58 -36.31 -8.22
N THR A 315 10.64 -36.60 -7.46
CA THR A 315 11.29 -37.93 -7.43
C THR A 315 10.71 -38.90 -6.41
N SER A 316 9.76 -38.46 -5.57
CA SER A 316 9.21 -39.28 -4.49
C SER A 316 8.42 -40.49 -5.03
N PRO A 317 8.76 -41.73 -4.60
CA PRO A 317 8.12 -42.96 -5.08
C PRO A 317 6.59 -43.00 -4.90
N SER A 318 6.06 -42.26 -3.92
CA SER A 318 4.61 -42.18 -3.64
C SER A 318 3.82 -41.45 -4.75
N LEU A 319 4.48 -40.72 -5.65
CA LEU A 319 3.87 -40.05 -6.80
C LEU A 319 4.10 -40.77 -8.13
N LEU A 320 5.05 -41.72 -8.17
CA LEU A 320 5.39 -42.54 -9.34
C LEU A 320 4.51 -43.80 -9.48
N GLY A 321 3.74 -44.14 -8.46
CA GLY A 321 2.86 -45.32 -8.43
C GLY A 321 1.38 -44.97 -8.62
N SER A 322 0.94 -44.82 -9.87
CA SER A 322 -0.41 -45.32 -10.17
C SER A 322 -0.35 -46.84 -10.06
N SER A 323 -1.11 -47.39 -9.10
CA SER A 323 -1.09 -48.79 -8.63
C SER A 323 -0.09 -49.09 -7.50
N ALA A 324 -0.55 -48.92 -6.26
CA ALA A 324 -0.27 -49.87 -5.18
C ALA A 324 -1.37 -49.76 -4.13
N ILE A 325 -2.21 -50.78 -4.10
CA ILE A 325 -3.25 -51.00 -3.10
C ILE A 325 -2.55 -51.30 -1.76
N SER A 326 -3.05 -50.71 -0.67
CA SER A 326 -2.79 -51.00 0.75
C SER A 326 -1.55 -50.39 1.44
N ALA A 327 -1.73 -49.20 2.02
CA ALA A 327 -1.21 -48.82 3.33
C ALA A 327 -2.24 -47.89 4.01
N PRO A 328 -2.41 -47.94 5.35
CA PRO A 328 -3.61 -47.40 6.01
C PRO A 328 -3.58 -45.87 6.14
N SER A 329 -4.78 -45.27 6.03
CA SER A 329 -5.22 -44.00 6.65
C SER A 329 -4.53 -42.66 6.31
N ILE A 330 -5.32 -41.73 5.73
CA ILE A 330 -5.40 -40.30 6.10
C ILE A 330 -4.05 -39.54 6.22
N GLU A 331 -3.10 -39.71 5.29
CA GLU A 331 -1.97 -38.78 5.24
C GLU A 331 -2.45 -37.44 4.67
N ARG A 332 -2.34 -36.36 5.46
CA ARG A 332 -2.79 -35.02 5.04
C ARG A 332 -2.00 -34.57 3.81
N GLN A 333 -2.73 -34.10 2.81
CA GLN A 333 -2.18 -33.65 1.54
C GLN A 333 -2.12 -32.12 1.53
N VAL A 334 -1.02 -31.60 0.99
CA VAL A 334 -0.81 -30.17 0.77
C VAL A 334 -0.65 -29.89 -0.72
N HIS A 335 -0.97 -28.67 -1.12
CA HIS A 335 -0.73 -28.17 -2.46
C HIS A 335 0.59 -27.40 -2.49
N PHE A 336 1.60 -27.98 -3.11
CA PHE A 336 2.90 -27.32 -3.29
C PHE A 336 2.95 -26.59 -4.63
N THR A 337 3.27 -25.29 -4.61
CA THR A 337 3.39 -24.45 -5.80
C THR A 337 4.50 -23.41 -5.62
N ASN A 338 5.69 -23.71 -6.15
CA ASN A 338 6.84 -22.82 -6.16
C ASN A 338 7.26 -22.42 -7.58
N ASN A 339 6.30 -22.34 -8.51
CA ASN A 339 6.59 -21.93 -9.87
C ASN A 339 7.07 -20.46 -9.91
N GLY A 340 7.65 -20.08 -11.05
CA GLY A 340 8.30 -18.78 -11.22
C GLY A 340 9.71 -18.80 -10.64
N LYS A 341 10.42 -17.69 -10.78
CA LYS A 341 11.76 -17.50 -10.21
C LYS A 341 11.76 -16.25 -9.38
N THR A 342 12.46 -16.25 -8.26
CA THR A 342 12.71 -15.00 -7.54
C THR A 342 13.49 -14.04 -8.43
N VAL A 343 13.14 -12.76 -8.43
CA VAL A 343 13.86 -11.75 -9.20
C VAL A 343 15.29 -11.57 -8.65
N GLY A 344 16.21 -11.12 -9.49
CA GLY A 344 17.61 -10.90 -9.08
C GLY A 344 17.81 -9.74 -8.11
N SER A 345 16.84 -8.82 -8.01
CA SER A 345 16.89 -7.65 -7.13
C SER A 345 15.51 -7.36 -6.52
N GLY A 346 15.42 -7.41 -5.19
CA GLY A 346 14.22 -7.03 -4.45
C GLY A 346 14.09 -5.53 -4.21
N TRP A 347 13.38 -5.18 -3.13
CA TRP A 347 13.21 -3.78 -2.72
C TRP A 347 14.55 -3.09 -2.45
N ASN A 348 14.62 -1.78 -2.69
CA ASN A 348 15.75 -0.93 -2.31
C ASN A 348 15.21 0.42 -1.82
N PRO A 349 15.78 1.02 -0.77
CA PRO A 349 15.33 2.34 -0.31
C PRO A 349 15.61 3.42 -1.36
N PRO A 350 14.81 4.51 -1.39
CA PRO A 350 15.11 5.66 -2.22
C PRO A 350 16.41 6.32 -1.73
N SER A 351 17.27 6.75 -2.65
CA SER A 351 18.49 7.46 -2.27
C SER A 351 18.18 8.87 -1.76
N SER A 352 19.02 9.40 -0.88
CA SER A 352 18.87 10.78 -0.36
C SER A 352 18.84 11.80 -1.50
N LYS A 353 19.63 11.59 -2.56
CA LYS A 353 19.61 12.41 -3.78
C LYS A 353 18.24 12.40 -4.47
N LEU A 354 17.56 11.25 -4.50
CA LEU A 354 16.22 11.16 -5.08
C LEU A 354 15.17 11.80 -4.18
N LEU A 355 15.24 11.57 -2.86
CA LEU A 355 14.36 12.22 -1.90
C LEU A 355 14.47 13.75 -1.97
N ASP A 356 15.69 14.28 -2.12
CA ASP A 356 15.90 15.72 -2.31
C ASP A 356 15.40 16.25 -3.66
N PHE A 357 15.37 15.39 -4.67
CA PHE A 357 14.90 15.73 -6.00
C PHE A 357 13.36 15.72 -6.10
N VAL A 358 12.72 14.73 -5.47
CA VAL A 358 11.27 14.49 -5.50
C VAL A 358 10.68 14.76 -4.12
N LYS A 359 10.50 16.04 -3.80
CA LYS A 359 9.96 16.46 -2.50
C LYS A 359 8.90 17.54 -2.61
N LEU A 360 8.01 17.57 -1.63
CA LEU A 360 6.90 18.51 -1.53
C LEU A 360 7.30 19.88 -0.95
N GLN A 361 8.45 19.98 -0.27
CA GLN A 361 8.93 21.24 0.30
C GLN A 361 9.04 22.34 -0.77
N GLY A 362 8.51 23.52 -0.45
CA GLY A 362 8.46 24.65 -1.39
C GLY A 362 7.35 24.56 -2.45
N THR A 363 6.37 23.68 -2.26
CA THR A 363 5.25 23.50 -3.20
C THR A 363 3.91 23.70 -2.50
N THR A 364 2.83 23.75 -3.30
CA THR A 364 1.45 23.78 -2.80
C THR A 364 0.76 22.47 -3.17
N ALA A 365 0.35 21.69 -2.16
CA ALA A 365 -0.41 20.48 -2.34
C ALA A 365 -1.92 20.79 -2.43
N ARG A 366 -2.63 20.01 -3.25
CA ARG A 366 -4.10 20.00 -3.30
C ARG A 366 -4.60 18.80 -2.51
N VAL A 367 -5.25 19.07 -1.39
CA VAL A 367 -5.57 18.09 -0.35
C VAL A 367 -7.08 17.97 -0.20
N ILE A 368 -7.59 16.75 -0.20
CA ILE A 368 -8.97 16.46 0.20
C ILE A 368 -8.95 16.01 1.65
N VAL A 369 -9.71 16.70 2.51
CA VAL A 369 -9.82 16.38 3.93
C VAL A 369 -11.13 15.63 4.16
N LYS A 370 -11.05 14.52 4.88
CA LYS A 370 -12.18 13.72 5.35
C LYS A 370 -11.93 13.33 6.80
N MET A 371 -12.94 13.47 7.64
CA MET A 371 -12.88 13.13 9.06
C MET A 371 -14.19 12.46 9.45
N ALA A 372 -14.10 11.37 10.20
CA ALA A 372 -15.26 10.66 10.73
C ALA A 372 -14.92 10.04 12.08
N THR A 373 -15.94 9.90 12.92
CA THR A 373 -15.83 9.24 14.24
C THR A 373 -16.55 7.90 14.20
N ILE A 374 -15.86 6.85 14.66
CA ILE A 374 -16.48 5.55 14.89
C ILE A 374 -17.10 5.56 16.28
N ILE A 375 -18.41 5.29 16.37
CA ILE A 375 -19.17 5.25 17.62
C ILE A 375 -19.51 3.78 17.93
N LEU A 376 -18.97 3.31 19.07
CA LEU A 376 -19.24 1.97 19.60
C LEU A 376 -20.09 2.10 20.86
N THR A 377 -21.16 1.31 20.94
CA THR A 377 -22.03 1.23 22.13
C THR A 377 -22.03 -0.20 22.67
N PRO A 378 -22.52 -0.45 23.90
CA PRO A 378 -22.69 -1.82 24.38
C PRO A 378 -23.52 -2.71 23.44
N GLU A 379 -24.51 -2.15 22.76
CA GLU A 379 -25.36 -2.84 21.77
C GLU A 379 -24.65 -3.04 20.42
N LYS A 380 -23.70 -2.15 20.09
CA LYS A 380 -22.91 -2.16 18.86
C LYS A 380 -21.40 -2.04 19.16
N PRO A 381 -20.80 -3.06 19.81
CA PRO A 381 -19.45 -2.94 20.39
C PRO A 381 -18.33 -3.15 19.36
N LYS A 382 -18.67 -3.48 18.12
CA LYS A 382 -17.71 -3.79 17.05
C LYS A 382 -18.07 -3.02 15.78
N TRP A 383 -17.07 -2.46 15.13
CA TRP A 383 -17.18 -1.88 13.79
C TRP A 383 -16.36 -2.74 12.83
N LYS A 384 -17.00 -3.26 11.77
CA LYS A 384 -16.36 -4.15 10.80
C LYS A 384 -15.68 -3.43 9.63
N GLY A 385 -15.78 -2.10 9.59
CA GLY A 385 -15.41 -1.29 8.42
C GLY A 385 -16.56 -1.18 7.41
N GLY A 386 -16.45 -0.18 6.53
CA GLY A 386 -17.31 -0.03 5.35
C GLY A 386 -16.77 -0.80 4.14
N PRO A 387 -17.52 -0.84 3.01
CA PRO A 387 -17.03 -1.43 1.78
C PRO A 387 -15.78 -0.70 1.25
N TRP A 388 -14.82 -1.47 0.73
CA TRP A 388 -13.64 -0.92 0.07
C TRP A 388 -14.04 -0.19 -1.22
N HIS A 389 -13.58 1.05 -1.37
CA HIS A 389 -13.71 1.84 -2.58
C HIS A 389 -12.53 2.79 -2.72
N VAL A 390 -12.22 3.20 -3.95
CA VAL A 390 -11.16 4.15 -4.24
C VAL A 390 -11.77 5.54 -4.40
N GLU A 391 -11.35 6.47 -3.55
CA GLU A 391 -11.70 7.88 -3.63
C GLU A 391 -10.54 8.64 -4.28
N ALA A 392 -10.59 8.86 -5.60
CA ALA A 392 -9.52 9.52 -6.34
C ALA A 392 -10.06 10.57 -7.32
N LEU A 393 -9.26 11.61 -7.55
CA LEU A 393 -9.50 12.63 -8.57
C LEU A 393 -8.43 12.53 -9.65
N LYS A 394 -8.83 12.20 -10.87
CA LYS A 394 -7.97 12.29 -12.03
C LYS A 394 -7.83 13.76 -12.45
N VAL A 395 -6.63 14.32 -12.32
CA VAL A 395 -6.35 15.71 -12.68
C VAL A 395 -5.58 15.75 -13.98
N PHE A 396 -6.18 16.34 -15.02
CA PHE A 396 -5.48 16.59 -16.26
C PHE A 396 -4.57 17.82 -16.11
N PRO A 397 -3.29 17.75 -16.54
CA PRO A 397 -2.48 18.95 -16.66
C PRO A 397 -3.20 19.94 -17.56
N LYS A 398 -3.18 21.23 -17.22
CA LYS A 398 -3.62 22.27 -18.17
C LYS A 398 -2.79 22.09 -19.44
N THR A 399 -3.41 21.68 -20.54
CA THR A 399 -2.83 21.88 -21.85
C THR A 399 -2.74 23.39 -21.99
N ASN A 400 -1.53 23.94 -22.05
CA ASN A 400 -1.37 25.30 -22.56
C ASN A 400 -1.98 25.27 -23.97
N SER A 401 -3.22 25.74 -24.11
CA SER A 401 -3.71 26.20 -25.38
C SER A 401 -2.76 27.34 -25.73
N SER A 402 -1.84 27.06 -26.65
CA SER A 402 -1.24 28.12 -27.45
C SER A 402 -2.40 28.88 -28.07
N SER A 403 -2.77 29.99 -27.44
CA SER A 403 -3.47 31.07 -28.10
C SER A 403 -2.52 31.59 -29.16
N GLY A 404 -2.88 31.32 -30.41
CA GLY A 404 -2.18 31.67 -31.64
C GLY A 404 -2.91 31.03 -32.79
#